data_AF-A0A6A4FUS1-F1
#
_entry.id   AF-A0A6A4FUS1-F1
#
_cell.length_a   1.000
_cell.length_b   1.000
_cell.length_c   1.000
_cell.angle_alpha   90.00
_cell.angle_beta   90.00
_cell.angle_gamma   90.00
#
_symmetry.space_group_name_H-M   'P 1'
#
loop_
_entity.id
_entity.type
_entity.pdbx_description
1 polymer ?
#
loop_
_entity_poly.entity_id
_entity_poly.type
_entity_poly.pdbx_seq_one_letter_code
_entity_poly.pdbx_strand_id
1 'polypeptide(L)'
;MGEDWAYMDSLRPPVYICLRRKVADGAGYEPMSLDGRVDKEDWAHVPWSDAFVDIEGPERKPVDHPLTKFKMMYDDDTLYVGAELLEPKIWGTITEKNSTMYHENDFEVFFNPDGSRHHYYELEVNCLNTIWELLLHRPYKDGYSIENPFNLVSLRSAVFVDGLTNSPETECVRWCVEMSWSLAELQQFDKLRFRGEAGESLTGRATPRPPSASGHASRPAVATTNTVAGDVWRVNFSRVQYELEAVVNVDTQQLQYQKVPDKREDNIVWAPTGVIDIHRPERWGYVFFSSENELPGGELELSSAMNGFLEERMAIERILDAVYYRQRAFHAFHGGFASTMKMLYTGLSPQASPTSSGPNAELKVWTEAFPLCELLRRYELDFPAISAKSDLVPNDSPAEVDKVVGKSAEVTASDSSHRKTTRHYAPALDQHDEDFDADFNVLTSEEGAEEAGPPSMNETTGIPLPLSPRQQEIQSLEARGLFSNFTVAVRSSTQEWHMAQDGRLWQAA
;
A
#
# COMPACT_ATOMS: atom_id res chain seq x y z
N MET A 1 -4.64 -3.37 23.70
CA MET A 1 -4.65 -2.95 22.28
C MET A 1 -5.56 -1.74 22.20
N GLY A 2 -5.18 -0.70 21.44
CA GLY A 2 -6.10 0.42 21.22
C GLY A 2 -7.36 -0.08 20.49
N GLU A 3 -8.52 0.49 20.83
CA GLU A 3 -9.82 0.11 20.24
C GLU A 3 -9.79 0.11 18.71
N ASP A 4 -9.00 1.00 18.10
CA ASP A 4 -8.86 1.10 16.65
C ASP A 4 -8.18 -0.12 16.00
N TRP A 5 -7.15 -0.70 16.61
CA TRP A 5 -6.53 -1.91 16.05
C TRP A 5 -7.46 -3.13 16.15
N ALA A 6 -8.15 -3.30 17.29
CA ALA A 6 -9.06 -4.42 17.46
C ALA A 6 -10.17 -4.41 16.40
N TYR A 7 -10.66 -3.21 16.07
CA TYR A 7 -11.59 -3.03 14.97
C TYR A 7 -10.96 -3.28 13.60
N MET A 8 -9.80 -2.69 13.28
CA MET A 8 -9.15 -2.96 12.00
C MET A 8 -8.84 -4.45 11.81
N ASP A 9 -8.52 -5.18 12.88
CA ASP A 9 -8.32 -6.64 12.88
C ASP A 9 -9.62 -7.43 12.73
N SER A 10 -10.80 -6.84 12.89
CA SER A 10 -12.07 -7.49 12.56
C SER A 10 -12.33 -7.47 11.05
N LEU A 11 -11.82 -6.46 10.35
CA LEU A 11 -11.93 -6.33 8.90
C LEU A 11 -11.12 -7.45 8.22
N ARG A 12 -11.79 -8.18 7.33
CA ARG A 12 -11.18 -9.25 6.54
C ARG A 12 -10.97 -8.72 5.13
N PRO A 13 -9.71 -8.67 4.65
CA PRO A 13 -9.47 -8.35 3.26
C PRO A 13 -10.27 -9.27 2.32
N PRO A 14 -11.00 -8.73 1.34
CA PRO A 14 -11.70 -9.53 0.36
C PRO A 14 -10.69 -10.24 -0.57
N VAL A 15 -11.15 -11.29 -1.24
CA VAL A 15 -10.38 -12.03 -2.24
C VAL A 15 -11.12 -11.97 -3.56
N TYR A 16 -10.42 -11.63 -4.64
CA TYR A 16 -10.96 -11.57 -6.00
C TYR A 16 -10.17 -12.48 -6.93
N ILE A 17 -10.85 -13.09 -7.89
CA ILE A 17 -10.24 -13.92 -8.91
C ILE A 17 -10.09 -13.14 -10.22
N CYS A 18 -8.84 -12.90 -10.62
CA CYS A 18 -8.51 -12.29 -11.90
C CYS A 18 -8.43 -13.40 -12.95
N LEU A 19 -9.45 -13.48 -13.82
CA LEU A 19 -9.51 -14.50 -14.87
C LEU A 19 -8.64 -14.13 -16.05
N ARG A 20 -8.18 -15.15 -16.80
CA ARG A 20 -7.62 -14.88 -18.11
C ARG A 20 -8.70 -14.32 -19.05
N ARG A 21 -8.25 -13.48 -19.97
CA ARG A 21 -9.08 -12.95 -21.05
C ARG A 21 -9.31 -14.05 -22.07
N LYS A 22 -10.58 -14.29 -22.41
CA LYS A 22 -10.94 -15.19 -23.50
C LYS A 22 -10.69 -14.51 -24.84
N VAL A 23 -9.85 -15.13 -25.67
CA VAL A 23 -9.61 -14.71 -27.06
C VAL A 23 -10.21 -15.76 -27.98
N ALA A 24 -10.88 -15.34 -29.07
CA ALA A 24 -11.46 -16.28 -30.02
C ALA A 24 -10.38 -17.14 -30.70
N ASP A 25 -10.62 -18.45 -30.80
CA ASP A 25 -9.69 -19.40 -31.40
C ASP A 25 -9.26 -18.97 -32.81
N GLY A 26 -7.93 -18.88 -33.02
CA GLY A 26 -7.35 -18.55 -34.32
C GLY A 26 -7.35 -17.06 -34.68
N ALA A 27 -7.87 -16.18 -33.82
CA ALA A 27 -7.60 -14.75 -33.93
C ALA A 27 -6.15 -14.46 -33.51
N GLY A 28 -5.47 -13.57 -34.23
CA GLY A 28 -4.19 -13.04 -33.77
C GLY A 28 -4.37 -12.29 -32.44
N TYR A 29 -3.28 -12.13 -31.68
CA TYR A 29 -3.32 -11.32 -30.48
C TYR A 29 -3.61 -9.85 -30.84
N GLU A 30 -4.71 -9.33 -30.32
CA GLU A 30 -5.09 -7.92 -30.39
C GLU A 30 -5.50 -7.46 -28.97
N PRO A 31 -4.89 -6.40 -28.42
CA PRO A 31 -5.30 -5.85 -27.14
C PRO A 31 -6.78 -5.47 -27.14
N MET A 32 -7.46 -5.64 -26.01
CA MET A 32 -8.86 -5.22 -25.91
C MET A 32 -9.01 -3.73 -26.23
N SER A 33 -9.98 -3.39 -27.08
CA SER A 33 -10.34 -1.99 -27.33
C SER A 33 -11.02 -1.42 -26.09
N LEU A 34 -10.54 -0.29 -25.59
CA LEU A 34 -11.13 0.42 -24.45
C LEU A 34 -12.06 1.52 -24.98
N ASP A 35 -13.33 1.45 -24.61
CA ASP A 35 -14.38 2.42 -24.95
C ASP A 35 -15.12 2.93 -23.70
N GLY A 36 -14.64 2.52 -22.52
CA GLY A 36 -15.23 2.85 -21.22
C GLY A 36 -16.41 1.95 -20.86
N ARG A 37 -16.79 0.99 -21.71
CA ARG A 37 -17.98 0.15 -21.48
C ARG A 37 -17.62 -1.23 -20.93
N VAL A 38 -18.16 -1.52 -19.76
CA VAL A 38 -17.95 -2.77 -19.01
C VAL A 38 -19.05 -3.82 -19.23
N ASP A 39 -20.03 -3.50 -20.08
CA ASP A 39 -21.17 -4.34 -20.46
C ASP A 39 -21.01 -4.99 -21.85
N LYS A 40 -19.83 -4.88 -22.47
CA LYS A 40 -19.47 -5.55 -23.73
C LYS A 40 -19.04 -7.01 -23.52
N GLU A 41 -19.02 -7.75 -24.62
CA GLU A 41 -18.79 -9.21 -24.64
C GLU A 41 -17.44 -9.62 -24.03
N ASP A 42 -16.37 -8.84 -24.24
CA ASP A 42 -15.04 -9.13 -23.64
C ASP A 42 -15.08 -9.24 -22.11
N TRP A 43 -16.04 -8.59 -21.44
CA TRP A 43 -16.20 -8.62 -19.99
C TRP A 43 -17.25 -9.62 -19.51
N ALA A 44 -18.00 -10.27 -20.41
CA ALA A 44 -19.18 -11.05 -20.06
C ALA A 44 -18.86 -12.27 -19.18
N HIS A 45 -17.66 -12.86 -19.35
CA HIS A 45 -17.20 -14.00 -18.54
C HIS A 45 -16.51 -13.60 -17.24
N VAL A 46 -16.23 -12.31 -17.03
CA VAL A 46 -15.47 -11.82 -15.87
C VAL A 46 -16.43 -11.49 -14.71
N PRO A 47 -16.23 -12.05 -13.51
CA PRO A 47 -17.10 -11.79 -12.37
C PRO A 47 -16.96 -10.36 -11.87
N TRP A 48 -18.06 -9.79 -11.37
CA TRP A 48 -18.01 -8.53 -10.62
C TRP A 48 -17.39 -8.74 -9.24
N SER A 49 -16.72 -7.71 -8.72
CA SER A 49 -16.39 -7.60 -7.30
C SER A 49 -17.66 -7.46 -6.47
N ASP A 50 -17.52 -7.64 -5.15
CA ASP A 50 -18.49 -7.11 -4.20
C ASP A 50 -18.58 -5.58 -4.32
N ALA A 51 -19.71 -5.02 -3.88
CA ALA A 51 -19.93 -3.58 -3.86
C ALA A 51 -19.00 -2.89 -2.85
N PHE A 52 -18.60 -1.66 -3.16
CA PHE A 52 -17.73 -0.89 -2.28
C PHE A 52 -18.50 -0.44 -1.03
N VAL A 53 -17.77 -0.24 0.05
CA VAL A 53 -18.27 0.17 1.36
C VAL A 53 -17.47 1.37 1.87
N ASP A 54 -17.95 2.06 2.91
CA ASP A 54 -17.16 3.12 3.54
C ASP A 54 -15.78 2.60 3.98
N ILE A 55 -14.73 3.40 3.78
CA ILE A 55 -13.34 3.05 4.12
C ILE A 55 -13.13 2.71 5.60
N GLU A 56 -13.92 3.31 6.50
CA GLU A 56 -13.92 2.98 7.92
C GLU A 56 -14.66 1.67 8.23
N GLY A 57 -15.31 1.06 7.23
CA GLY A 57 -15.99 -0.23 7.30
C GLY A 57 -17.45 -0.15 7.76
N PRO A 58 -18.27 -1.15 7.39
CA PRO A 58 -19.72 -1.10 7.53
C PRO A 58 -20.22 -1.10 8.98
N GLU A 59 -19.43 -1.57 9.94
CA GLU A 59 -19.82 -1.52 11.37
C GLU A 59 -19.67 -0.10 11.95
N ARG A 60 -18.65 0.66 11.53
CA ARG A 60 -18.48 2.06 11.95
C ARG A 60 -19.38 3.01 11.18
N LYS A 61 -19.60 2.74 9.89
CA LYS A 61 -20.46 3.54 9.01
C LYS A 61 -21.34 2.64 8.14
N PRO A 62 -22.52 2.24 8.63
CA PRO A 62 -23.44 1.33 7.94
C PRO A 62 -24.30 2.06 6.87
N VAL A 63 -23.78 3.12 6.25
CA VAL A 63 -24.54 3.93 5.30
C VAL A 63 -24.49 3.29 3.93
N ASP A 64 -25.62 3.27 3.23
CA ASP A 64 -25.67 2.86 1.83
C ASP A 64 -25.02 3.93 0.96
N HIS A 65 -24.02 3.52 0.19
CA HIS A 65 -23.36 4.39 -0.80
C HIS A 65 -23.82 4.04 -2.22
N PRO A 66 -23.71 4.98 -3.18
CA PRO A 66 -23.98 4.67 -4.58
C PRO A 66 -23.15 3.48 -5.06
N LEU A 67 -23.81 2.52 -5.71
CA LEU A 67 -23.18 1.26 -6.10
C LEU A 67 -21.91 1.54 -6.94
N THR A 68 -20.82 0.95 -6.47
CA THR A 68 -19.52 0.94 -7.15
C THR A 68 -18.97 -0.47 -7.08
N LYS A 69 -18.49 -0.99 -8.21
CA LYS A 69 -17.94 -2.34 -8.35
C LYS A 69 -17.00 -2.39 -9.55
N PHE A 70 -16.09 -3.36 -9.57
CA PHE A 70 -15.14 -3.54 -10.66
C PHE A 70 -15.13 -4.97 -11.21
N LYS A 71 -14.47 -5.13 -12.35
CA LYS A 71 -14.03 -6.36 -12.98
C LYS A 71 -12.54 -6.27 -13.25
N MET A 72 -11.83 -7.38 -13.14
CA MET A 72 -10.42 -7.45 -13.46
C MET A 72 -10.11 -8.77 -14.18
N MET A 73 -9.39 -8.68 -15.29
CA MET A 73 -8.93 -9.83 -16.06
C MET A 73 -7.54 -9.55 -16.62
N TYR A 74 -6.85 -10.58 -17.09
CA TYR A 74 -5.51 -10.43 -17.65
C TYR A 74 -5.26 -11.34 -18.84
N ASP A 75 -4.30 -11.01 -19.69
CA ASP A 75 -3.77 -11.91 -20.71
C ASP A 75 -2.26 -12.12 -20.51
N ASP A 76 -1.54 -12.52 -21.55
CA ASP A 76 -0.10 -12.79 -21.45
C ASP A 76 0.71 -11.53 -21.15
N ASP A 77 0.23 -10.36 -21.62
CA ASP A 77 0.97 -9.11 -21.58
C ASP A 77 0.25 -8.01 -20.79
N THR A 78 -1.07 -8.10 -20.66
CA THR A 78 -1.91 -6.96 -20.25
C THR A 78 -2.80 -7.30 -19.07
N LEU A 79 -2.83 -6.41 -18.08
CA LEU A 79 -3.86 -6.36 -17.05
C LEU A 79 -4.96 -5.40 -17.49
N TYR A 80 -6.23 -5.78 -17.30
CA TYR A 80 -7.39 -4.93 -17.57
C TYR A 80 -8.21 -4.75 -16.30
N VAL A 81 -8.67 -3.52 -16.08
CA VAL A 81 -9.63 -3.15 -15.03
C VAL A 81 -10.81 -2.46 -15.70
N GLY A 82 -12.02 -2.84 -15.31
CA GLY A 82 -13.24 -2.13 -15.68
C GLY A 82 -14.06 -1.83 -14.43
N ALA A 83 -14.57 -0.61 -14.27
CA ALA A 83 -15.41 -0.26 -13.13
C ALA A 83 -16.72 0.42 -13.56
N GLU A 84 -17.77 0.21 -12.77
CA GLU A 84 -19.08 0.86 -12.92
C GLU A 84 -19.38 1.62 -11.64
N LEU A 85 -19.69 2.91 -11.80
CA LEU A 85 -20.04 3.84 -10.73
C LEU A 85 -21.44 4.38 -11.01
N LEU A 86 -22.42 4.00 -10.20
CA LEU A 86 -23.74 4.65 -10.25
C LEU A 86 -23.60 6.05 -9.67
N GLU A 87 -23.99 7.04 -10.46
CA GLU A 87 -23.84 8.46 -10.12
C GLU A 87 -24.83 9.32 -10.93
N PRO A 88 -25.81 9.94 -10.27
CA PRO A 88 -26.81 10.76 -10.97
C PRO A 88 -26.33 12.19 -11.25
N LYS A 89 -25.20 12.61 -10.69
CA LYS A 89 -24.64 13.96 -10.83
C LYS A 89 -23.18 13.86 -11.25
N ILE A 90 -22.96 13.57 -12.53
CA ILE A 90 -21.62 13.31 -13.06
C ILE A 90 -20.92 14.63 -13.32
N TRP A 91 -19.84 14.87 -12.59
CA TRP A 91 -19.13 16.14 -12.54
C TRP A 91 -17.62 15.92 -12.55
N GLY A 92 -16.92 16.79 -13.27
CA GLY A 92 -15.47 16.84 -13.33
C GLY A 92 -15.01 18.13 -14.00
N THR A 93 -13.98 18.77 -13.47
CA THR A 93 -13.44 20.05 -13.93
C THR A 93 -11.94 19.97 -14.19
N ILE A 94 -11.25 19.03 -13.55
CA ILE A 94 -9.83 18.76 -13.76
C ILE A 94 -9.64 18.10 -15.13
N THR A 95 -8.90 18.79 -15.99
CA THR A 95 -8.60 18.38 -17.38
C THR A 95 -7.11 18.22 -17.63
N GLU A 96 -6.26 18.73 -16.74
CA GLU A 96 -4.82 18.60 -16.83
C GLU A 96 -4.37 17.28 -16.18
N LYS A 97 -3.60 16.49 -16.93
CA LYS A 97 -3.05 15.23 -16.44
C LYS A 97 -2.12 15.51 -15.25
N ASN A 98 -2.25 14.69 -14.20
CA ASN A 98 -1.50 14.74 -12.94
C ASN A 98 -1.76 15.98 -12.07
N SER A 99 -2.92 16.62 -12.22
CA SER A 99 -3.44 17.52 -11.19
C SER A 99 -3.98 16.73 -10.00
N THR A 100 -3.92 17.32 -8.81
CA THR A 100 -4.46 16.77 -7.56
C THR A 100 -5.96 16.41 -7.70
N MET A 101 -6.27 15.11 -7.76
CA MET A 101 -7.57 14.61 -8.24
C MET A 101 -8.59 14.36 -7.13
N TYR A 102 -8.17 14.01 -5.90
CA TYR A 102 -9.07 13.84 -4.73
C TYR A 102 -9.97 15.05 -4.36
N HIS A 103 -9.82 16.19 -5.04
CA HIS A 103 -10.79 17.29 -4.97
C HIS A 103 -11.96 17.11 -5.95
N GLU A 104 -12.10 15.99 -6.63
CA GLU A 104 -13.22 15.66 -7.52
C GLU A 104 -13.93 14.36 -7.13
N ASN A 105 -14.98 14.02 -7.88
CA ASN A 105 -15.47 12.66 -7.87
C ASN A 105 -14.60 11.86 -8.83
N ASP A 106 -13.97 10.82 -8.31
CA ASP A 106 -13.02 10.01 -9.07
C ASP A 106 -13.13 8.52 -8.72
N PHE A 107 -12.35 7.73 -9.45
CA PHE A 107 -12.11 6.33 -9.20
C PHE A 107 -10.60 6.11 -9.08
N GLU A 108 -10.19 5.34 -8.09
CA GLU A 108 -8.78 5.12 -7.80
C GLU A 108 -8.44 3.62 -7.86
N VAL A 109 -7.22 3.30 -8.31
CA VAL A 109 -6.70 1.94 -8.42
C VAL A 109 -5.34 1.87 -7.73
N PHE A 110 -5.15 0.81 -6.92
CA PHE A 110 -3.93 0.60 -6.15
C PHE A 110 -3.33 -0.78 -6.41
N PHE A 111 -2.04 -0.84 -6.75
CA PHE A 111 -1.33 -2.11 -6.99
C PHE A 111 -0.08 -2.26 -6.12
N ASN A 112 -0.02 -3.34 -5.33
CA ASN A 112 1.19 -3.82 -4.68
C ASN A 112 1.44 -5.31 -5.04
N PRO A 113 2.11 -5.58 -6.17
CA PRO A 113 2.31 -6.94 -6.69
C PRO A 113 3.05 -7.89 -5.75
N ASP A 114 4.13 -7.45 -5.10
CA ASP A 114 4.90 -8.31 -4.18
C ASP A 114 4.27 -8.48 -2.79
N GLY A 115 3.26 -7.69 -2.46
CA GLY A 115 2.67 -7.66 -1.12
C GLY A 115 3.61 -7.16 -0.02
N SER A 116 4.72 -6.47 -0.36
CA SER A 116 5.68 -5.93 0.60
C SER A 116 5.15 -4.73 1.39
N ARG A 117 4.00 -4.18 0.97
CA ARG A 117 3.34 -2.99 1.51
C ARG A 117 4.10 -1.69 1.25
N HIS A 118 5.07 -1.74 0.35
CA HIS A 118 5.96 -0.65 -0.03
C HIS A 118 6.09 -0.65 -1.55
N HIS A 119 6.47 0.49 -2.12
CA HIS A 119 6.63 0.65 -3.58
C HIS A 119 5.38 0.21 -4.35
N TYR A 120 4.24 0.79 -4.00
CA TYR A 120 2.96 0.50 -4.62
C TYR A 120 2.49 1.67 -5.47
N TYR A 121 1.80 1.32 -6.55
CA TYR A 121 1.29 2.25 -7.54
C TYR A 121 -0.13 2.69 -7.19
N GLU A 122 -0.43 3.93 -7.53
CA GLU A 122 -1.73 4.56 -7.42
C GLU A 122 -2.05 5.30 -8.72
N LEU A 123 -3.29 5.16 -9.16
CA LEU A 123 -3.88 5.90 -10.27
C LEU A 123 -5.25 6.41 -9.85
N GLU A 124 -5.50 7.71 -10.00
CA GLU A 124 -6.82 8.33 -9.89
C GLU A 124 -7.32 8.74 -11.28
N VAL A 125 -8.61 8.61 -11.54
CA VAL A 125 -9.25 9.00 -12.80
C VAL A 125 -10.65 9.56 -12.58
N ASN A 126 -10.95 10.71 -13.18
CA ASN A 126 -12.29 11.32 -13.12
C ASN A 126 -13.16 10.95 -14.32
N CYS A 127 -14.41 11.41 -14.29
CA CYS A 127 -15.39 11.19 -15.37
C CYS A 127 -15.04 11.86 -16.72
N LEU A 128 -13.99 12.68 -16.78
CA LEU A 128 -13.45 13.28 -18.01
C LEU A 128 -12.30 12.45 -18.61
N ASN A 129 -11.95 11.31 -17.99
CA ASN A 129 -10.79 10.49 -18.32
C ASN A 129 -9.45 11.23 -18.08
N THR A 130 -9.43 12.24 -17.21
CA THR A 130 -8.20 12.86 -16.73
C THR A 130 -7.61 11.98 -15.65
N ILE A 131 -6.30 11.77 -15.68
CA ILE A 131 -5.61 10.83 -14.79
C ILE A 131 -4.56 11.51 -13.91
N TRP A 132 -4.31 10.93 -12.74
CA TRP A 132 -3.19 11.28 -11.86
C TRP A 132 -2.50 10.01 -11.35
N GLU A 133 -1.18 9.91 -11.57
CA GLU A 133 -0.41 8.70 -11.26
C GLU A 133 0.68 8.97 -10.21
N LEU A 134 0.78 8.07 -9.22
CA LEU A 134 1.66 8.21 -8.06
C LEU A 134 2.38 6.88 -7.78
N LEU A 135 3.59 6.98 -7.22
CA LEU A 135 4.30 5.85 -6.62
C LEU A 135 4.58 6.15 -5.15
N LEU A 136 4.08 5.29 -4.27
CA LEU A 136 4.35 5.37 -2.85
C LEU A 136 5.43 4.38 -2.48
N HIS A 137 6.60 4.89 -2.12
CA HIS A 137 7.66 4.07 -1.57
C HIS A 137 7.32 3.57 -0.17
N ARG A 138 6.59 4.37 0.62
CA ARG A 138 6.21 4.07 2.02
C ARG A 138 4.81 4.58 2.37
N PRO A 139 3.99 3.81 3.13
CA PRO A 139 2.71 4.25 3.67
C PRO A 139 2.75 5.53 4.52
N TYR A 140 1.61 6.23 4.62
CA TYR A 140 1.48 7.46 5.42
C TYR A 140 1.80 7.26 6.90
N LYS A 141 1.25 6.19 7.46
CA LYS A 141 1.52 5.81 8.84
C LYS A 141 3.01 5.52 9.12
N ASP A 142 3.83 5.24 8.09
CA ASP A 142 5.24 4.83 8.21
C ASP A 142 6.21 5.94 7.75
N GLY A 143 5.74 7.19 7.81
CA GLY A 143 6.55 8.38 7.55
C GLY A 143 6.46 8.93 6.12
N TYR A 144 5.66 8.28 5.26
CA TYR A 144 5.42 8.55 3.83
C TYR A 144 6.65 8.85 2.96
N SER A 145 6.57 8.43 1.69
CA SER A 145 7.55 8.80 0.68
C SER A 145 6.90 8.54 -0.67
N ILE A 146 6.72 9.60 -1.46
CA ILE A 146 5.90 9.60 -2.67
C ILE A 146 6.73 10.18 -3.81
N GLU A 147 6.61 9.56 -4.99
CA GLU A 147 7.03 10.13 -6.27
C GLU A 147 5.77 10.57 -7.01
N ASN A 148 5.68 11.88 -7.28
CA ASN A 148 4.52 12.53 -7.88
C ASN A 148 4.98 13.52 -8.98
N PRO A 149 4.63 13.29 -10.25
CA PRO A 149 3.90 12.15 -10.78
C PRO A 149 4.79 10.92 -11.05
N PHE A 150 4.20 9.73 -11.12
CA PHE A 150 4.85 8.50 -11.60
C PHE A 150 4.06 7.87 -12.75
N ASN A 151 4.31 8.31 -13.99
CA ASN A 151 3.53 7.85 -15.15
C ASN A 151 4.00 6.51 -15.70
N LEU A 152 3.08 5.56 -15.85
CA LEU A 152 3.32 4.32 -16.58
C LEU A 152 3.11 4.54 -18.08
N VAL A 153 4.05 4.05 -18.90
CA VAL A 153 4.04 4.24 -20.35
C VAL A 153 2.94 3.42 -21.02
N SER A 154 2.61 2.26 -20.45
CA SER A 154 1.64 1.32 -21.01
C SER A 154 0.18 1.62 -20.63
N LEU A 155 -0.06 2.58 -19.72
CA LEU A 155 -1.41 2.92 -19.28
C LEU A 155 -2.25 3.38 -20.47
N ARG A 156 -3.42 2.75 -20.62
CA ARG A 156 -4.52 3.21 -21.48
C ARG A 156 -5.77 3.30 -20.63
N SER A 157 -6.59 4.33 -20.85
CA SER A 157 -7.87 4.49 -20.16
C SER A 157 -8.94 5.04 -21.09
N ALA A 158 -10.19 4.68 -20.83
CA ALA A 158 -11.37 5.22 -21.50
C ALA A 158 -12.52 5.33 -20.50
N VAL A 159 -13.32 6.39 -20.62
CA VAL A 159 -14.51 6.62 -19.79
C VAL A 159 -15.75 6.67 -20.68
N PHE A 160 -16.81 6.02 -20.22
CA PHE A 160 -18.16 6.11 -20.77
C PHE A 160 -19.08 6.76 -19.75
N VAL A 161 -19.92 7.70 -20.20
CA VAL A 161 -20.91 8.39 -19.37
C VAL A 161 -22.30 8.11 -19.94
N ASP A 162 -23.19 7.58 -19.10
CA ASP A 162 -24.62 7.40 -19.42
C ASP A 162 -25.37 8.68 -19.02
N GLY A 163 -25.30 9.68 -19.90
CA GLY A 163 -25.78 11.04 -19.66
C GLY A 163 -24.85 12.09 -20.28
N LEU A 164 -24.69 13.23 -19.60
CA LEU A 164 -23.77 14.30 -20.00
C LEU A 164 -23.06 14.88 -18.77
N THR A 165 -21.73 14.80 -18.76
CA THR A 165 -20.89 15.37 -17.70
C THR A 165 -21.11 16.87 -17.55
N ASN A 166 -21.11 17.37 -16.32
CA ASN A 166 -21.30 18.79 -15.98
C ASN A 166 -22.63 19.39 -16.46
N SER A 167 -23.66 18.57 -16.65
CA SER A 167 -24.98 19.02 -17.11
C SER A 167 -26.07 18.68 -16.09
N PRO A 168 -26.38 19.58 -15.13
CA PRO A 168 -27.45 19.36 -14.15
C PRO A 168 -28.86 19.19 -14.73
N GLU A 169 -29.05 19.65 -15.96
CA GLU A 169 -30.31 19.51 -16.71
C GLU A 169 -30.46 18.12 -17.36
N THR A 170 -29.38 17.35 -17.46
CA THR A 170 -29.36 16.04 -18.09
C THR A 170 -29.44 14.95 -17.03
N GLU A 171 -30.40 14.04 -17.16
CA GLU A 171 -30.44 12.85 -16.32
C GLU A 171 -29.21 11.98 -16.62
N CYS A 172 -28.43 11.73 -15.58
CA CYS A 172 -27.31 10.80 -15.63
C CYS A 172 -27.63 9.59 -14.76
N VAL A 173 -27.08 8.43 -15.13
CA VAL A 173 -27.29 7.17 -14.37
C VAL A 173 -25.99 6.68 -13.76
N ARG A 174 -24.93 6.65 -14.58
CA ARG A 174 -23.65 6.04 -14.25
C ARG A 174 -22.56 6.57 -15.14
N TRP A 175 -21.32 6.37 -14.70
CA TRP A 175 -20.18 6.33 -15.58
C TRP A 175 -19.41 5.04 -15.37
N CYS A 176 -18.63 4.70 -16.37
CA CYS A 176 -17.80 3.50 -16.38
C CYS A 176 -16.41 3.89 -16.85
N VAL A 177 -15.41 3.19 -16.33
CA VAL A 177 -14.03 3.37 -16.72
C VAL A 177 -13.44 2.03 -17.09
N GLU A 178 -12.64 2.01 -18.15
CA GLU A 178 -11.78 0.90 -18.50
C GLU A 178 -10.34 1.35 -18.52
N MET A 179 -9.46 0.53 -17.97
CA MET A 179 -8.03 0.78 -17.90
C MET A 179 -7.26 -0.49 -18.26
N SER A 180 -6.06 -0.30 -18.81
CA SER A 180 -5.14 -1.41 -19.04
C SER A 180 -3.69 -1.00 -18.84
N TRP A 181 -2.87 -1.94 -18.36
CA TRP A 181 -1.44 -1.80 -18.20
C TRP A 181 -0.71 -3.02 -18.74
N SER A 182 0.54 -2.83 -19.15
CA SER A 182 1.48 -3.93 -19.34
C SER A 182 1.77 -4.57 -17.99
N LEU A 183 1.59 -5.89 -17.90
CA LEU A 183 2.00 -6.69 -16.74
C LEU A 183 3.49 -6.53 -16.48
N ALA A 184 4.32 -6.53 -17.53
CA ALA A 184 5.76 -6.37 -17.41
C ALA A 184 6.15 -4.99 -16.81
N GLU A 185 5.38 -3.94 -17.08
CA GLU A 185 5.64 -2.63 -16.47
C GLU A 185 5.20 -2.60 -15.00
N LEU A 186 4.05 -3.18 -14.66
CA LEU A 186 3.59 -3.29 -13.26
C LEU A 186 4.52 -4.15 -12.40
N GLN A 187 5.26 -5.07 -13.00
CA GLN A 187 6.22 -5.90 -12.28
C GLN A 187 7.40 -5.16 -11.70
N GLN A 188 7.69 -3.93 -12.11
CA GLN A 188 8.72 -3.12 -11.44
C GLN A 188 8.43 -2.92 -9.94
N PHE A 189 7.16 -3.09 -9.54
CA PHE A 189 6.70 -3.05 -8.16
C PHE A 189 6.77 -4.42 -7.45
N ASP A 190 7.16 -5.49 -8.15
CA ASP A 190 7.42 -6.81 -7.56
C ASP A 190 8.91 -6.95 -7.21
N LYS A 191 9.33 -6.41 -6.06
CA LYS A 191 10.73 -6.49 -5.65
C LYS A 191 11.16 -7.89 -5.21
N LEU A 192 10.21 -8.77 -4.88
CA LEU A 192 10.53 -10.15 -4.50
C LEU A 192 11.07 -10.94 -5.70
N ARG A 193 10.48 -10.77 -6.89
CA ARG A 193 10.98 -11.41 -8.11
C ARG A 193 12.44 -11.07 -8.43
N PHE A 194 12.85 -9.82 -8.23
CA PHE A 194 14.21 -9.38 -8.56
C PHE A 194 15.26 -9.73 -7.49
N ARG A 195 14.86 -10.12 -6.27
CA ARG A 195 15.81 -10.56 -5.23
C ARG A 195 16.50 -11.88 -5.57
N GLY A 196 15.89 -12.73 -6.40
CA GLY A 196 16.50 -13.97 -6.90
C GLY A 196 17.65 -13.76 -7.90
N GLU A 197 17.78 -12.55 -8.45
CA GLU A 197 18.80 -12.19 -9.45
C GLU A 197 19.77 -11.11 -8.93
N ALA A 198 19.91 -10.98 -7.60
CA ALA A 198 20.81 -10.03 -6.96
C ALA A 198 22.29 -10.43 -7.10
N GLY A 199 22.79 -10.33 -8.34
CA GLY A 199 24.18 -10.25 -8.73
C GLY A 199 24.44 -9.19 -9.80
N GLU A 200 23.41 -8.57 -10.40
CA GLU A 200 23.60 -7.54 -11.40
C GLU A 200 22.83 -6.25 -11.06
N SER A 201 23.58 -5.15 -11.04
CA SER A 201 23.09 -3.79 -10.84
C SER A 201 22.10 -3.39 -11.93
N LEU A 202 20.93 -2.88 -11.54
CA LEU A 202 19.94 -2.31 -12.45
C LEU A 202 20.40 -0.93 -12.96
N THR A 203 21.47 -0.90 -13.76
CA THR A 203 21.79 0.22 -14.65
C THR A 203 21.35 -0.13 -16.06
N GLY A 204 20.05 -0.07 -16.32
CA GLY A 204 19.50 -0.36 -17.64
C GLY A 204 18.18 0.36 -17.86
N ARG A 205 18.23 1.58 -18.40
CA ARG A 205 17.06 2.30 -18.90
C ARG A 205 16.42 1.44 -20.01
N ALA A 206 15.25 0.85 -19.75
CA ALA A 206 14.48 0.11 -20.74
C ALA A 206 13.23 0.92 -21.10
N THR A 207 13.15 1.39 -22.34
CA THR A 207 11.92 1.92 -22.90
C THR A 207 11.08 0.77 -23.47
N PRO A 208 9.77 0.70 -23.25
CA PRO A 208 8.90 -0.19 -24.01
C PRO A 208 8.86 0.29 -25.46
N ARG A 209 9.10 -0.61 -26.41
CA ARG A 209 8.86 -0.34 -27.83
C ARG A 209 7.41 -0.74 -28.14
N PRO A 210 6.61 0.12 -28.82
CA PRO A 210 5.29 -0.28 -29.28
C PRO A 210 5.42 -1.41 -30.31
N PRO A 211 4.39 -2.26 -30.48
CA PRO A 211 4.47 -3.42 -31.35
C PRO A 211 4.65 -2.97 -32.81
N SER A 212 5.80 -3.27 -33.41
CA SER A 212 6.01 -3.13 -34.85
C SER A 212 6.15 -4.51 -35.49
N ALA A 213 5.39 -4.69 -36.57
CA ALA A 213 5.16 -5.91 -37.32
C ALA A 213 6.40 -6.75 -37.74
N SER A 214 6.12 -8.06 -37.83
CA SER A 214 6.72 -9.10 -38.69
C SER A 214 8.21 -9.45 -38.57
N GLY A 215 8.45 -10.62 -37.95
CA GLY A 215 9.32 -11.70 -38.47
C GLY A 215 10.84 -11.57 -38.37
N HIS A 216 11.47 -12.31 -37.45
CA HIS A 216 12.41 -13.44 -37.71
C HIS A 216 13.17 -13.88 -36.44
N ALA A 217 13.23 -15.21 -36.27
CA ALA A 217 14.16 -16.07 -35.53
C ALA A 217 14.39 -15.89 -34.02
N SER A 218 14.01 -16.96 -33.31
CA SER A 218 14.08 -17.23 -31.88
C SER A 218 15.50 -17.22 -31.32
N ARG A 219 15.70 -16.49 -30.21
CA ARG A 219 16.77 -16.73 -29.22
C ARG A 219 16.14 -17.37 -27.97
N PRO A 220 16.89 -18.21 -27.23
CA PRO A 220 16.30 -18.99 -26.14
C PRO A 220 15.84 -18.06 -25.02
N ALA A 221 14.63 -18.30 -24.54
CA ALA A 221 14.06 -17.63 -23.37
C ALA A 221 14.96 -17.90 -22.16
N VAL A 222 15.46 -16.84 -21.55
CA VAL A 222 15.78 -16.88 -20.12
C VAL A 222 14.46 -17.03 -19.38
N ALA A 223 14.45 -17.83 -18.33
CA ALA A 223 13.26 -18.23 -17.58
C ALA A 223 12.42 -17.00 -17.14
N THR A 224 11.10 -17.16 -17.23
CA THR A 224 10.07 -16.12 -17.36
C THR A 224 9.87 -15.24 -16.12
N THR A 225 9.96 -13.93 -16.30
CA THR A 225 9.68 -12.88 -15.29
C THR A 225 8.20 -12.47 -15.23
N ASN A 226 7.32 -12.94 -16.12
CA ASN A 226 5.92 -12.48 -16.33
C ASN A 226 4.92 -12.87 -15.22
N THR A 227 3.81 -12.14 -15.08
CA THR A 227 2.75 -12.46 -14.12
C THR A 227 2.11 -13.75 -14.61
N VAL A 228 2.09 -14.76 -13.75
CA VAL A 228 1.66 -16.11 -14.07
C VAL A 228 0.43 -16.48 -13.26
N ALA A 229 -0.26 -17.53 -13.73
CA ALA A 229 -1.28 -18.16 -12.94
C ALA A 229 -0.73 -18.62 -11.58
N GLY A 230 -1.51 -18.44 -10.53
CA GLY A 230 -1.13 -18.69 -9.14
C GLY A 230 -0.59 -17.47 -8.39
N ASP A 231 -0.22 -16.39 -9.11
CA ASP A 231 0.21 -15.15 -8.47
C ASP A 231 -0.91 -14.54 -7.61
N VAL A 232 -0.50 -13.88 -6.52
CA VAL A 232 -1.39 -13.16 -5.62
C VAL A 232 -0.87 -11.76 -5.40
N TRP A 233 -1.64 -10.76 -5.82
CA TRP A 233 -1.32 -9.35 -5.60
C TRP A 233 -2.15 -8.76 -4.47
N ARG A 234 -1.63 -7.69 -3.86
CA ARG A 234 -2.40 -6.82 -2.96
C ARG A 234 -2.96 -5.67 -3.81
N VAL A 235 -4.28 -5.52 -3.83
CA VAL A 235 -4.98 -4.55 -4.69
C VAL A 235 -6.08 -3.87 -3.91
N ASN A 236 -6.31 -2.58 -4.16
CA ASN A 236 -7.53 -1.92 -3.71
C ASN A 236 -8.07 -0.98 -4.78
N PHE A 237 -9.32 -0.60 -4.58
CA PHE A 237 -10.03 0.36 -5.38
C PHE A 237 -10.76 1.32 -4.45
N SER A 238 -10.81 2.59 -4.83
CA SER A 238 -11.48 3.65 -4.10
C SER A 238 -12.34 4.48 -5.04
N ARG A 239 -13.29 5.18 -4.45
CA ARG A 239 -14.10 6.22 -5.07
C ARG A 239 -14.16 7.36 -4.07
N VAL A 240 -13.63 8.52 -4.45
CA VAL A 240 -13.95 9.77 -3.77
C VAL A 240 -15.29 10.27 -4.31
N GLN A 241 -16.21 10.59 -3.40
CA GLN A 241 -17.53 11.10 -3.77
C GLN A 241 -17.89 12.32 -2.95
N TYR A 242 -17.89 13.48 -3.60
CA TYR A 242 -18.53 14.68 -3.11
C TYR A 242 -20.04 14.66 -3.40
N GLU A 243 -20.82 15.11 -2.43
CA GLU A 243 -22.22 15.43 -2.65
C GLU A 243 -22.34 16.74 -3.41
N LEU A 244 -23.14 16.74 -4.48
CA LEU A 244 -23.31 17.87 -5.37
C LEU A 244 -24.75 18.40 -5.32
N GLU A 245 -24.92 19.70 -5.54
CA GLU A 245 -26.20 20.36 -5.78
C GLU A 245 -26.18 21.13 -7.10
N ALA A 246 -27.35 21.32 -7.71
CA ALA A 246 -27.50 22.12 -8.92
C ALA A 246 -27.81 23.57 -8.52
N VAL A 247 -26.98 24.51 -8.98
CA VAL A 247 -27.11 25.94 -8.69
C VAL A 247 -27.13 26.75 -9.98
N VAL A 248 -27.77 27.91 -9.97
CA VAL A 248 -27.71 28.85 -11.11
C VAL A 248 -26.44 29.67 -10.99
N ASN A 249 -25.58 29.59 -12.01
CA ASN A 249 -24.42 30.47 -12.13
C ASN A 249 -24.90 31.91 -12.36
N VAL A 250 -24.43 32.85 -11.54
CA VAL A 250 -24.89 34.25 -11.57
C VAL A 250 -24.51 34.96 -12.87
N ASP A 251 -23.38 34.61 -13.48
CA ASP A 251 -22.87 35.29 -14.67
C ASP A 251 -23.49 34.70 -15.94
N THR A 252 -23.59 33.37 -16.03
CA THR A 252 -24.09 32.70 -17.24
C THR A 252 -25.60 32.47 -17.22
N GLN A 253 -26.24 32.57 -16.05
CA GLN A 253 -27.65 32.21 -15.82
C GLN A 253 -27.97 30.75 -16.19
N GLN A 254 -26.96 29.88 -16.23
CA GLN A 254 -27.09 28.45 -16.51
C GLN A 254 -26.95 27.62 -15.23
N LEU A 255 -27.56 26.43 -15.19
CA LEU A 255 -27.32 25.48 -14.11
C LEU A 255 -25.90 24.91 -14.19
N GLN A 256 -25.26 24.79 -13.04
CA GLN A 256 -23.99 24.09 -12.84
C GLN A 256 -24.05 23.24 -11.57
N TYR A 257 -23.21 22.22 -11.49
CA TYR A 257 -23.00 21.51 -10.23
C TYR A 257 -22.08 22.31 -9.31
N GLN A 258 -22.36 22.26 -8.01
CA GLN A 258 -21.51 22.75 -6.95
C GLN A 258 -21.48 21.72 -5.83
N LYS A 259 -20.32 21.57 -5.16
CA LYS A 259 -20.24 20.76 -3.94
C LYS A 259 -21.14 21.35 -2.87
N VAL A 260 -21.88 20.49 -2.17
CA VAL A 260 -22.69 20.93 -1.03
C VAL A 260 -21.76 21.51 0.04
N PRO A 261 -21.96 22.78 0.47
CA PRO A 261 -21.09 23.41 1.47
C PRO A 261 -21.02 22.62 2.77
N ASP A 262 -19.86 22.69 3.44
CA ASP A 262 -19.56 22.05 4.73
C ASP A 262 -19.71 20.52 4.77
N LYS A 263 -19.88 19.85 3.60
CA LYS A 263 -19.81 18.40 3.48
C LYS A 263 -18.43 17.96 3.01
N ARG A 264 -17.93 16.90 3.63
CA ARG A 264 -16.72 16.20 3.20
C ARG A 264 -17.09 15.15 2.15
N GLU A 265 -16.08 14.73 1.42
CA GLU A 265 -16.16 13.54 0.57
C GLU A 265 -16.44 12.27 1.36
N ASP A 266 -17.23 11.39 0.76
CA ASP A 266 -17.26 9.98 1.12
C ASP A 266 -16.07 9.28 0.46
N ASN A 267 -15.38 8.44 1.24
CA ASN A 267 -14.31 7.57 0.75
C ASN A 267 -14.84 6.14 0.73
N ILE A 268 -15.16 5.63 -0.45
CA ILE A 268 -15.88 4.37 -0.63
C ILE A 268 -14.93 3.39 -1.33
N VAL A 269 -14.67 2.22 -0.75
CA VAL A 269 -13.58 1.33 -1.16
C VAL A 269 -14.02 -0.11 -1.28
N TRP A 270 -13.31 -0.89 -2.09
CA TRP A 270 -13.54 -2.34 -2.16
C TRP A 270 -13.11 -3.07 -0.88
N ALA A 271 -11.89 -2.77 -0.39
CA ALA A 271 -11.36 -3.33 0.85
C ALA A 271 -11.23 -2.24 1.92
N PRO A 272 -12.10 -2.21 2.95
CA PRO A 272 -12.06 -1.18 3.99
C PRO A 272 -10.79 -1.29 4.84
N THR A 273 -10.16 -0.16 5.13
CA THR A 273 -8.94 -0.10 5.95
C THR A 273 -9.24 0.17 7.43
N GLY A 274 -10.46 0.60 7.75
CA GLY A 274 -10.98 0.86 9.09
C GLY A 274 -10.70 2.27 9.62
N VAL A 275 -10.00 3.08 8.83
CA VAL A 275 -9.67 4.49 9.07
C VAL A 275 -9.65 5.21 7.73
N ILE A 276 -9.86 6.53 7.69
CA ILE A 276 -9.80 7.29 6.43
C ILE A 276 -8.34 7.50 6.00
N ASP A 277 -7.76 6.42 5.48
CA ASP A 277 -6.37 6.28 5.02
C ASP A 277 -6.32 5.02 4.13
N ILE A 278 -6.40 5.21 2.81
CA ILE A 278 -6.38 4.12 1.82
C ILE A 278 -4.99 3.51 1.71
N HIS A 279 -3.95 4.24 2.09
CA HIS A 279 -2.54 3.84 2.00
C HIS A 279 -2.13 2.89 3.14
N ARG A 280 -2.91 1.83 3.32
CA ARG A 280 -2.67 0.70 4.22
C ARG A 280 -2.69 -0.60 3.45
N PRO A 281 -1.63 -0.93 2.68
CA PRO A 281 -1.60 -2.12 1.85
C PRO A 281 -1.78 -3.44 2.61
N GLU A 282 -1.57 -3.47 3.93
CA GLU A 282 -1.90 -4.61 4.78
C GLU A 282 -3.42 -4.87 4.94
N ARG A 283 -4.27 -3.94 4.50
CA ARG A 283 -5.74 -4.04 4.52
C ARG A 283 -6.39 -4.24 3.16
N TRP A 284 -5.65 -4.00 2.09
CA TRP A 284 -6.11 -4.19 0.70
C TRP A 284 -6.57 -5.62 0.41
N GLY A 285 -7.34 -5.84 -0.63
CA GLY A 285 -7.78 -7.18 -0.99
C GLY A 285 -6.65 -8.02 -1.61
N TYR A 286 -6.88 -9.33 -1.70
CA TYR A 286 -6.01 -10.26 -2.42
C TYR A 286 -6.61 -10.52 -3.80
N VAL A 287 -5.81 -10.35 -4.85
CA VAL A 287 -6.21 -10.73 -6.22
C VAL A 287 -5.41 -11.94 -6.66
N PHE A 288 -6.08 -13.06 -6.89
CA PHE A 288 -5.51 -14.31 -7.37
C PHE A 288 -5.63 -14.41 -8.89
N PHE A 289 -4.51 -14.65 -9.58
CA PHE A 289 -4.46 -14.78 -11.03
C PHE A 289 -4.72 -16.25 -11.43
N SER A 290 -5.86 -16.50 -12.08
CA SER A 290 -6.30 -17.85 -12.48
C SER A 290 -5.64 -18.32 -13.78
N SER A 291 -5.36 -19.61 -13.88
CA SER A 291 -4.82 -20.23 -15.10
C SER A 291 -5.86 -20.35 -16.22
N GLU A 292 -7.13 -20.50 -15.85
CA GLU A 292 -8.28 -20.85 -16.73
C GLU A 292 -8.14 -22.21 -17.46
N ASN A 293 -6.98 -22.88 -17.40
CA ASN A 293 -6.71 -24.12 -18.12
C ASN A 293 -7.39 -25.35 -17.50
N GLU A 294 -7.83 -25.27 -16.23
CA GLU A 294 -8.37 -26.41 -15.52
C GLU A 294 -9.90 -26.41 -15.42
N LEU A 295 -10.57 -25.25 -15.23
CA LEU A 295 -12.04 -25.12 -15.19
C LEU A 295 -12.55 -23.72 -15.58
N PRO A 296 -13.72 -23.60 -16.26
CA PRO A 296 -14.36 -22.32 -16.55
C PRO A 296 -14.64 -21.54 -15.26
N GLY A 297 -14.26 -20.26 -15.21
CA GLY A 297 -14.54 -19.36 -14.08
C GLY A 297 -13.51 -19.37 -12.94
N GLY A 298 -12.56 -20.32 -12.94
CA GLY A 298 -11.41 -20.36 -12.02
C GLY A 298 -11.74 -20.57 -10.53
N GLU A 299 -13.01 -20.77 -10.15
CA GLU A 299 -13.42 -20.83 -8.75
C GLU A 299 -12.80 -22.00 -7.99
N LEU A 300 -12.57 -23.14 -8.67
CA LEU A 300 -11.88 -24.28 -8.06
C LEU A 300 -10.40 -23.99 -7.84
N GLU A 301 -9.75 -23.29 -8.77
CA GLU A 301 -8.34 -22.89 -8.60
C GLU A 301 -8.20 -21.95 -7.41
N LEU A 302 -9.10 -20.96 -7.30
CA LEU A 302 -9.15 -20.09 -6.13
C LEU A 302 -9.42 -20.89 -4.85
N SER A 303 -10.38 -21.81 -4.85
CA SER A 303 -10.66 -22.65 -3.69
C SER A 303 -9.45 -23.50 -3.29
N SER A 304 -8.73 -24.05 -4.26
CA SER A 304 -7.48 -24.78 -4.05
C SER A 304 -6.39 -23.86 -3.49
N ALA A 305 -6.22 -22.65 -4.01
CA ALA A 305 -5.26 -21.67 -3.52
C ALA A 305 -5.58 -21.23 -2.08
N MET A 306 -6.86 -20.97 -1.78
CA MET A 306 -7.35 -20.66 -0.42
C MET A 306 -6.98 -21.76 0.57
N ASN A 307 -7.37 -23.00 0.27
CA ASN A 307 -7.07 -24.15 1.14
C ASN A 307 -5.58 -24.53 1.18
N GLY A 308 -4.83 -24.21 0.12
CA GLY A 308 -3.45 -24.63 -0.07
C GLY A 308 -2.43 -23.72 0.59
N PHE A 309 -2.47 -22.42 0.31
CA PHE A 309 -1.44 -21.48 0.79
C PHE A 309 -1.98 -20.11 1.22
N LEU A 310 -3.09 -19.65 0.64
CA LEU A 310 -3.51 -18.26 0.82
C LEU A 310 -4.11 -18.01 2.21
N GLU A 311 -4.89 -18.93 2.77
CA GLU A 311 -5.36 -18.78 4.16
C GLU A 311 -4.21 -18.78 5.19
N GLU A 312 -3.17 -19.59 4.97
CA GLU A 312 -1.96 -19.60 5.82
C GLU A 312 -1.21 -18.27 5.70
N ARG A 313 -1.01 -17.76 4.48
CA ARG A 313 -0.39 -16.44 4.23
C ARG A 313 -1.17 -15.34 4.95
N MET A 314 -2.49 -15.31 4.82
CA MET A 314 -3.35 -14.34 5.52
C MET A 314 -3.21 -14.44 7.04
N ALA A 315 -3.08 -15.66 7.59
CA ALA A 315 -2.87 -15.86 9.02
C ALA A 315 -1.50 -15.34 9.48
N ILE A 316 -0.44 -15.61 8.72
CA ILE A 316 0.91 -15.11 8.99
C ILE A 316 0.93 -13.58 8.98
N GLU A 317 0.39 -12.95 7.94
CA GLU A 317 0.30 -11.50 7.82
C GLU A 317 -0.43 -10.89 9.02
N ARG A 318 -1.59 -11.47 9.41
CA ARG A 318 -2.38 -11.02 10.56
C ARG A 318 -1.64 -11.16 11.90
N ILE A 319 -0.86 -12.23 12.08
CA ILE A 319 -0.02 -12.44 13.28
C ILE A 319 1.06 -11.36 13.35
N LEU A 320 1.75 -11.10 12.25
CA LEU A 320 2.80 -10.08 12.19
C LEU A 320 2.21 -8.68 12.41
N ASP A 321 1.05 -8.38 11.82
CA ASP A 321 0.33 -7.11 12.03
C ASP A 321 -0.03 -6.89 13.49
N ALA A 322 -0.49 -7.93 14.19
CA ALA A 322 -0.81 -7.83 15.61
C ALA A 322 0.42 -7.44 16.46
N VAL A 323 1.61 -7.93 16.10
CA VAL A 323 2.86 -7.54 16.76
C VAL A 323 3.27 -6.13 16.37
N TYR A 324 3.24 -5.80 15.08
CA TYR A 324 3.62 -4.49 14.54
C TYR A 324 2.76 -3.34 15.10
N TYR A 325 1.44 -3.47 15.09
CA TYR A 325 0.56 -2.43 15.64
C TYR A 325 0.72 -2.29 17.15
N ARG A 326 1.03 -3.38 17.86
CA ARG A 326 1.34 -3.33 19.28
C ARG A 326 2.69 -2.65 19.54
N GLN A 327 3.70 -2.90 18.71
CA GLN A 327 4.99 -2.23 18.77
C GLN A 327 4.85 -0.73 18.57
N ARG A 328 4.02 -0.29 17.61
CA ARG A 328 3.71 1.12 17.40
C ARG A 328 3.05 1.77 18.62
N ALA A 329 2.05 1.11 19.20
CA ALA A 329 1.38 1.61 20.41
C ALA A 329 2.35 1.67 21.60
N PHE A 330 3.22 0.67 21.73
CA PHE A 330 4.26 0.62 22.75
C PHE A 330 5.27 1.75 22.58
N HIS A 331 5.78 1.96 21.36
CA HIS A 331 6.70 3.06 21.04
C HIS A 331 6.10 4.43 21.35
N ALA A 332 4.83 4.65 20.98
CA ALA A 332 4.15 5.91 21.27
C ALA A 332 4.06 6.23 22.77
N PHE A 333 4.04 5.21 23.64
CA PHE A 333 3.96 5.38 25.09
C PHE A 333 5.34 5.42 25.77
N HIS A 334 6.30 4.65 25.26
CA HIS A 334 7.61 4.43 25.91
C HIS A 334 8.78 5.17 25.25
N GLY A 335 8.61 5.70 24.04
CA GLY A 335 9.67 6.37 23.27
C GLY A 335 10.65 5.41 22.59
N GLY A 336 10.32 4.12 22.49
CA GLY A 336 11.13 3.10 21.81
C GLY A 336 10.37 1.78 21.67
N PHE A 337 10.77 0.93 20.72
CA PHE A 337 10.19 -0.38 20.49
C PHE A 337 10.66 -1.40 21.52
N ALA A 338 9.80 -2.34 21.88
CA ALA A 338 10.13 -3.41 22.80
C ALA A 338 11.09 -4.41 22.14
N SER A 339 12.14 -4.81 22.86
CA SER A 339 13.08 -5.85 22.41
C SER A 339 12.59 -7.28 22.60
N THR A 340 11.53 -7.51 23.36
CA THR A 340 11.01 -8.85 23.65
C THR A 340 9.49 -8.91 23.63
N MET A 341 8.94 -10.06 23.29
CA MET A 341 7.49 -10.31 23.35
C MET A 341 6.95 -10.13 24.77
N LYS A 342 7.73 -10.50 25.80
CA LYS A 342 7.35 -10.31 27.20
C LYS A 342 7.11 -8.83 27.53
N MET A 343 8.02 -7.94 27.13
CA MET A 343 7.85 -6.49 27.32
C MET A 343 6.61 -5.98 26.57
N LEU A 344 6.47 -6.38 25.31
CA LEU A 344 5.38 -5.94 24.46
C LEU A 344 4.00 -6.39 24.98
N TYR A 345 3.93 -7.59 25.56
CA TYR A 345 2.70 -8.21 26.08
C TYR A 345 2.54 -8.10 27.61
N THR A 346 3.33 -7.23 28.27
CA THR A 346 3.21 -7.01 29.72
C THR A 346 1.77 -6.63 30.10
N GLY A 347 1.17 -7.37 31.05
CA GLY A 347 -0.24 -7.23 31.44
C GLY A 347 -1.17 -8.36 30.94
N LEU A 348 -0.73 -9.16 29.96
CA LEU A 348 -1.37 -10.43 29.58
C LEU A 348 -0.72 -11.62 30.31
N SER A 349 -0.10 -11.38 31.47
CA SER A 349 0.52 -12.44 32.25
C SER A 349 -0.52 -13.52 32.51
N PRO A 350 -0.30 -14.77 32.09
CA PRO A 350 -1.25 -15.84 32.31
C PRO A 350 -1.50 -15.98 33.81
N GLN A 351 -2.78 -16.02 34.18
CA GLN A 351 -3.22 -16.26 35.57
C GLN A 351 -2.78 -17.66 36.07
N ALA A 352 -2.34 -18.54 35.17
CA ALA A 352 -1.81 -19.85 35.47
C ALA A 352 -0.28 -19.79 35.65
N SER A 353 0.20 -20.20 36.82
CA SER A 353 1.62 -20.51 37.02
C SER A 353 1.98 -21.77 36.23
N PRO A 354 3.12 -21.82 35.52
CA PRO A 354 3.53 -23.02 34.80
C PRO A 354 3.65 -24.20 35.77
N THR A 355 2.99 -25.32 35.45
CA THR A 355 3.03 -26.56 36.25
C THR A 355 4.39 -27.28 36.18
N SER A 356 5.32 -26.78 35.38
CA SER A 356 6.68 -27.29 35.19
C SER A 356 7.67 -26.16 34.96
N SER A 357 8.86 -26.22 35.58
CA SER A 357 9.93 -25.25 35.37
C SER A 357 10.79 -25.62 34.15
N GLY A 358 10.80 -24.76 33.13
CA GLY A 358 11.70 -24.88 31.97
C GLY A 358 11.34 -23.89 30.85
N PRO A 359 12.29 -23.55 29.94
CA PRO A 359 12.06 -22.57 28.86
C PRO A 359 10.91 -22.96 27.92
N ASN A 360 10.69 -24.26 27.69
CA ASN A 360 9.55 -24.75 26.90
C ASN A 360 8.20 -24.54 27.61
N ALA A 361 8.17 -24.53 28.94
CA ALA A 361 6.95 -24.30 29.69
C ALA A 361 6.54 -22.81 29.65
N GLU A 362 7.49 -21.90 29.72
CA GLU A 362 7.23 -20.46 29.55
C GLU A 362 6.76 -20.15 28.13
N LEU A 363 7.41 -20.69 27.09
CA LEU A 363 7.01 -20.47 25.70
C LEU A 363 5.58 -20.97 25.44
N LYS A 364 5.21 -22.14 25.98
CA LYS A 364 3.85 -22.69 25.87
C LYS A 364 2.82 -21.75 26.52
N VAL A 365 3.14 -21.24 27.69
CA VAL A 365 2.30 -20.32 28.46
C VAL A 365 2.11 -18.98 27.72
N TRP A 366 3.16 -18.42 27.11
CA TRP A 366 3.05 -17.23 26.26
C TRP A 366 2.29 -17.49 24.95
N THR A 367 2.47 -18.67 24.37
CA THR A 367 1.74 -19.09 23.17
C THR A 367 0.24 -19.16 23.47
N GLU A 368 -0.17 -19.73 24.60
CA GLU A 368 -1.57 -19.79 25.03
C GLU A 368 -2.16 -18.41 25.36
N ALA A 369 -1.35 -17.47 25.87
CA ALA A 369 -1.78 -16.11 26.17
C ALA A 369 -1.84 -15.19 24.93
N PHE A 370 -1.32 -15.61 23.79
CA PHE A 370 -1.30 -14.81 22.57
C PHE A 370 -2.70 -14.71 21.95
N PRO A 371 -3.20 -13.51 21.60
CA PRO A 371 -4.55 -13.33 21.08
C PRO A 371 -4.88 -14.17 19.82
N LEU A 372 -3.86 -14.49 19.01
CA LEU A 372 -4.01 -15.25 17.78
C LEU A 372 -3.43 -16.68 17.91
N CYS A 373 -3.40 -17.24 19.12
CA CYS A 373 -2.84 -18.57 19.37
C CYS A 373 -3.53 -19.69 18.56
N GLU A 374 -4.83 -19.56 18.27
CA GLU A 374 -5.54 -20.53 17.43
C GLU A 374 -5.01 -20.54 15.98
N LEU A 375 -4.58 -19.39 15.44
CA LEU A 375 -3.95 -19.34 14.12
C LEU A 375 -2.57 -20.00 14.13
N LEU A 376 -1.78 -19.76 15.18
CA LEU A 376 -0.49 -20.44 15.36
C LEU A 376 -0.66 -21.95 15.36
N ARG A 377 -1.67 -22.48 16.08
CA ARG A 377 -1.94 -23.92 16.12
C ARG A 377 -2.49 -24.46 14.81
N ARG A 378 -3.45 -23.77 14.19
CA ARG A 378 -4.11 -24.23 12.95
C ARG A 378 -3.12 -24.41 11.81
N TYR A 379 -2.12 -23.53 11.72
CA TYR A 379 -1.13 -23.52 10.64
C TYR A 379 0.28 -23.93 11.09
N GLU A 380 0.40 -24.55 12.27
CA GLU A 380 1.68 -25.05 12.80
C GLU A 380 2.81 -23.99 12.77
N LEU A 381 2.47 -22.75 13.12
CA LEU A 381 3.39 -21.62 13.11
C LEU A 381 4.11 -21.49 14.46
N ASP A 382 5.41 -21.22 14.39
CA ASP A 382 6.23 -20.84 15.53
C ASP A 382 5.73 -19.54 16.17
N PHE A 383 5.95 -19.41 17.47
CA PHE A 383 5.64 -18.18 18.19
C PHE A 383 6.46 -17.00 17.64
N PRO A 384 5.86 -15.80 17.43
CA PRO A 384 6.58 -14.67 16.84
C PRO A 384 7.83 -14.28 17.61
N ALA A 385 8.94 -14.11 16.89
CA ALA A 385 10.24 -13.73 17.46
C ALA A 385 10.57 -12.28 17.13
N ILE A 386 10.82 -11.46 18.15
CA ILE A 386 11.30 -10.08 17.98
C ILE A 386 12.83 -10.08 18.00
N SER A 387 13.42 -9.39 17.02
CA SER A 387 14.83 -9.02 16.97
C SER A 387 14.93 -7.50 17.02
N ALA A 388 15.68 -6.96 17.96
CA ALA A 388 16.02 -5.54 18.03
C ALA A 388 17.54 -5.38 17.93
N LYS A 389 18.00 -4.42 17.12
CA LYS A 389 19.43 -4.15 16.90
C LYS A 389 19.77 -2.75 17.43
N SER A 390 20.98 -2.63 17.97
CA SER A 390 21.49 -1.35 18.45
C SER A 390 21.92 -0.46 17.29
N ASP A 391 21.58 0.83 17.36
CA ASP A 391 22.06 1.83 16.40
C ASP A 391 23.54 2.20 16.62
N LEU A 392 24.15 1.73 17.71
CA LEU A 392 25.55 1.98 18.05
C LEU A 392 26.51 0.94 17.46
N VAL A 393 25.97 -0.17 16.94
CA VAL A 393 26.75 -1.24 16.32
C VAL A 393 26.54 -1.13 14.79
N PRO A 394 27.56 -0.75 14.00
CA PRO A 394 27.45 -0.77 12.55
C PRO A 394 27.09 -2.18 12.06
N ASN A 395 26.21 -2.29 11.06
CA ASN A 395 25.94 -3.56 10.40
C ASN A 395 27.23 -4.04 9.70
N ASP A 396 27.77 -5.19 10.09
CA ASP A 396 28.78 -5.91 9.30
C ASP A 396 28.11 -6.55 8.07
N SER A 397 27.83 -5.76 7.03
CA SER A 397 27.55 -6.19 5.64
C SER A 397 27.61 -4.99 4.69
N PRO A 398 28.14 -5.14 3.45
CA PRO A 398 28.54 -4.01 2.61
C PRO A 398 27.32 -3.33 1.99
N ALA A 399 27.07 -2.09 2.38
CA ALA A 399 26.16 -1.19 1.66
C ALA A 399 27.00 -0.34 0.70
N GLU A 400 26.77 -0.51 -0.61
CA GLU A 400 27.18 0.45 -1.63
C GLU A 400 26.50 1.80 -1.35
N VAL A 401 27.30 2.84 -1.15
CA VAL A 401 26.84 4.20 -0.90
C VAL A 401 26.72 4.92 -2.25
N ASP A 402 25.50 5.08 -2.74
CA ASP A 402 25.19 6.07 -3.77
C ASP A 402 25.21 7.47 -3.15
N LYS A 403 26.30 8.21 -3.39
CA LYS A 403 26.39 9.64 -3.09
C LYS A 403 25.67 10.43 -4.18
N VAL A 404 24.43 10.85 -3.94
CA VAL A 404 23.82 11.97 -4.65
C VAL A 404 24.03 13.24 -3.81
N VAL A 405 24.81 14.16 -4.37
CA VAL A 405 25.08 15.49 -3.82
C VAL A 405 23.83 16.35 -3.95
N GLY A 406 23.25 16.79 -2.84
CA GLY A 406 22.18 17.78 -2.78
C GLY A 406 22.44 18.77 -1.66
N LYS A 407 22.52 20.06 -2.01
CA LYS A 407 22.81 21.20 -1.14
C LYS A 407 21.66 21.49 -0.15
N SER A 408 22.03 21.61 1.14
CA SER A 408 21.59 22.58 2.18
C SER A 408 20.56 23.65 1.78
N ALA A 409 19.56 24.09 2.57
CA ALA A 409 19.23 23.97 4.01
C ALA A 409 17.73 24.39 4.22
N GLU A 410 16.96 23.71 5.09
CA GLU A 410 16.48 24.13 6.45
C GLU A 410 15.78 25.50 6.54
N VAL A 411 14.47 25.60 6.83
CA VAL A 411 13.74 25.41 8.11
C VAL A 411 14.15 26.39 9.23
N THR A 412 13.19 27.23 9.67
CA THR A 412 12.86 27.53 11.10
C THR A 412 11.40 28.04 11.11
N ALA A 413 10.42 27.60 11.91
CA ALA A 413 10.27 27.17 13.30
C ALA A 413 9.92 28.31 14.30
N SER A 414 8.63 28.44 14.62
CA SER A 414 7.99 28.51 15.96
C SER A 414 6.51 28.96 15.76
N ASP A 415 5.51 28.69 16.61
CA ASP A 415 5.46 28.41 18.03
C ASP A 415 4.12 27.68 18.40
N SER A 416 4.13 27.11 19.60
CA SER A 416 3.18 26.23 20.29
C SER A 416 1.72 26.70 20.49
N SER A 417 0.75 25.77 20.51
CA SER A 417 -0.10 25.46 21.69
C SER A 417 -1.27 24.46 21.43
N HIS A 418 -1.56 23.68 22.47
CA HIS A 418 -2.82 23.03 22.85
C HIS A 418 -3.47 21.90 22.01
N ARG A 419 -3.26 20.69 22.55
CA ARG A 419 -3.99 19.43 22.39
C ARG A 419 -5.52 19.59 22.50
N LYS A 420 -6.25 19.32 21.42
CA LYS A 420 -7.60 18.72 21.42
C LYS A 420 -7.69 17.70 20.28
N THR A 421 -8.14 16.51 20.63
CA THR A 421 -8.37 15.36 19.75
C THR A 421 -9.63 15.57 18.92
N THR A 422 -9.49 15.63 17.59
CA THR A 422 -10.56 15.34 16.63
C THR A 422 -9.99 14.52 15.48
N ARG A 423 -10.66 13.42 15.15
CA ARG A 423 -10.35 12.52 14.03
C ARG A 423 -10.46 13.31 12.72
N HIS A 424 -9.34 13.51 12.03
CA HIS A 424 -9.31 14.10 10.70
C HIS A 424 -8.33 13.34 9.80
N TYR A 425 -8.76 13.20 8.54
CA TYR A 425 -8.00 12.89 7.34
C TYR A 425 -6.56 13.43 7.39
N ALA A 426 -5.59 12.66 6.90
CA ALA A 426 -4.19 13.07 6.79
C ALA A 426 -3.90 13.53 5.36
N PRO A 427 -3.87 14.84 5.06
CA PRO A 427 -3.45 15.31 3.75
C PRO A 427 -1.93 15.50 3.77
N ALA A 428 -1.20 14.65 3.05
CA ALA A 428 0.24 14.83 2.85
C ALA A 428 0.56 15.82 1.71
N LEU A 429 -0.44 16.34 1.00
CA LEU A 429 -0.26 17.08 -0.26
C LEU A 429 -0.87 18.50 -0.29
N ASP A 430 -1.51 18.97 0.79
CA ASP A 430 -2.19 20.28 0.84
C ASP A 430 -1.25 21.49 1.10
N GLN A 431 -0.04 21.56 0.53
CA GLN A 431 0.79 22.78 0.61
C GLN A 431 1.17 23.31 -0.76
N HIS A 432 0.46 24.37 -1.19
CA HIS A 432 0.87 25.29 -2.26
C HIS A 432 1.09 26.68 -1.68
N ASP A 433 2.14 27.38 -2.14
CA ASP A 433 2.05 28.80 -2.50
C ASP A 433 3.25 29.23 -3.39
N GLU A 434 2.92 30.08 -4.37
CA GLU A 434 3.79 30.72 -5.37
C GLU A 434 4.40 32.05 -4.87
N ASP A 435 5.49 32.48 -5.53
CA ASP A 435 6.11 33.83 -5.62
C ASP A 435 6.58 34.62 -4.36
N PHE A 436 7.91 34.87 -4.23
CA PHE A 436 8.51 36.24 -4.25
C PHE A 436 10.05 36.27 -4.13
N ASP A 437 10.65 37.27 -4.81
CA ASP A 437 12.08 37.53 -5.04
C ASP A 437 12.79 38.38 -3.93
N ALA A 438 14.12 38.19 -3.85
CA ALA A 438 15.23 39.08 -3.45
C ALA A 438 15.12 40.12 -2.29
N ASP A 439 15.98 40.02 -1.25
CA ASP A 439 17.19 40.87 -1.08
C ASP A 439 17.90 40.73 0.30
N PHE A 440 19.24 40.73 0.24
CA PHE A 440 20.26 41.16 1.23
C PHE A 440 20.46 40.46 2.61
N ASN A 441 21.48 39.59 2.62
CA ASN A 441 22.68 39.51 3.51
C ASN A 441 22.64 40.12 4.94
N VAL A 442 23.07 39.32 5.94
CA VAL A 442 24.36 39.47 6.68
C VAL A 442 24.45 38.48 7.89
N LEU A 443 25.50 37.64 7.87
CA LEU A 443 26.30 37.01 8.96
C LEU A 443 25.60 36.28 10.15
N THR A 444 25.82 34.96 10.32
CA THR A 444 26.86 34.36 11.21
C THR A 444 26.78 32.80 11.33
N SER A 445 27.95 32.15 11.18
CA SER A 445 28.48 30.88 11.77
C SER A 445 27.66 29.56 11.79
N GLU A 446 28.15 28.59 10.99
CA GLU A 446 27.78 27.18 10.89
C GLU A 446 28.43 26.29 11.98
N GLU A 447 27.70 25.29 12.50
CA GLU A 447 28.26 24.04 13.05
C GLU A 447 27.57 22.86 12.36
N GLY A 448 28.37 21.98 11.74
CA GLY A 448 27.91 20.88 10.87
C GLY A 448 27.64 19.56 11.61
N ALA A 449 26.75 18.76 11.05
CA ALA A 449 26.38 17.42 11.51
C ALA A 449 27.48 16.38 11.16
N GLU A 450 27.92 15.61 12.16
CA GLU A 450 28.85 14.48 11.97
C GLU A 450 28.11 13.17 11.66
N GLU A 451 28.55 12.48 10.60
CA GLU A 451 28.19 11.09 10.29
C GLU A 451 28.72 10.12 11.36
N ALA A 452 27.94 9.08 11.66
CA ALA A 452 28.28 8.05 12.64
C ALA A 452 29.39 7.10 12.12
N GLY A 453 30.64 7.41 12.48
CA GLY A 453 31.79 6.49 12.34
C GLY A 453 31.99 5.58 13.56
N PRO A 454 32.86 4.53 13.47
CA PRO A 454 33.19 3.64 14.59
C PRO A 454 33.82 4.42 15.76
N PRO A 455 33.84 3.88 16.99
CA PRO A 455 34.37 4.60 18.15
C PRO A 455 35.83 5.00 17.89
N SER A 456 36.06 6.29 17.74
CA SER A 456 37.39 6.85 17.58
C SER A 456 38.17 6.61 18.88
N MET A 457 39.29 5.90 18.75
CA MET A 457 40.22 5.67 19.85
C MET A 457 41.06 6.94 20.05
N ASN A 458 41.27 7.37 21.29
CA ASN A 458 42.25 8.42 21.56
C ASN A 458 43.66 7.84 21.36
N GLU A 459 44.32 8.20 20.25
CA GLU A 459 45.65 7.70 19.85
C GLU A 459 46.75 7.91 20.90
N THR A 460 46.51 8.76 21.90
CA THR A 460 47.49 9.11 22.93
C THR A 460 47.34 8.33 24.24
N THR A 461 46.15 7.81 24.55
CA THR A 461 45.84 7.22 25.87
C THR A 461 45.24 5.82 25.82
N GLY A 462 44.78 5.37 24.64
CA GLY A 462 44.09 4.08 24.49
C GLY A 462 42.73 4.01 25.22
N ILE A 463 42.21 5.14 25.69
CA ILE A 463 40.91 5.23 26.36
C ILE A 463 39.84 5.56 25.29
N PRO A 464 38.70 4.84 25.27
CA PRO A 464 37.58 5.17 24.38
C PRO A 464 37.14 6.61 24.58
N LEU A 465 36.91 7.34 23.48
CA LEU A 465 36.33 8.68 23.58
C LEU A 465 34.96 8.62 24.29
N PRO A 466 34.63 9.61 25.14
CA PRO A 466 33.34 9.65 25.80
C PRO A 466 32.22 9.72 24.75
N LEU A 467 31.19 8.91 24.95
CA LEU A 467 30.02 8.86 24.07
C LEU A 467 29.38 10.23 23.92
N SER A 468 28.92 10.55 22.71
CA SER A 468 28.14 11.77 22.47
C SER A 468 26.83 11.75 23.28
N PRO A 469 26.20 12.90 23.57
CA PRO A 469 24.92 12.94 24.28
C PRO A 469 23.85 12.04 23.65
N ARG A 470 23.79 12.00 22.30
CA ARG A 470 22.90 11.11 21.54
C ARG A 470 23.23 9.63 21.78
N GLN A 471 24.50 9.26 21.77
CA GLN A 471 24.91 7.87 22.03
C GLN A 471 24.60 7.43 23.47
N GLN A 472 24.75 8.33 24.45
CA GLN A 472 24.37 8.07 25.84
C GLN A 472 22.86 7.88 25.99
N GLU A 473 22.05 8.68 25.28
CA GLU A 473 20.59 8.52 25.24
C GLU A 473 20.18 7.17 24.64
N ILE A 474 20.79 6.77 23.51
CA ILE A 474 20.57 5.46 22.90
C ILE A 474 20.92 4.34 23.88
N GLN A 475 22.10 4.37 24.52
CA GLN A 475 22.46 3.36 25.53
C GLN A 475 21.48 3.32 26.71
N SER A 476 20.98 4.47 27.15
CA SER A 476 19.99 4.56 28.24
C SER A 476 18.63 3.96 27.85
N LEU A 477 18.20 4.12 26.59
CA LEU A 477 17.01 3.44 26.05
C LEU A 477 17.23 1.94 25.94
N GLU A 478 18.34 1.52 25.32
CA GLU A 478 18.67 0.11 25.09
C GLU A 478 18.86 -0.66 26.40
N ALA A 479 19.44 -0.04 27.43
CA ALA A 479 19.56 -0.61 28.78
C ALA A 479 18.19 -0.90 29.44
N ARG A 480 17.13 -0.21 28.99
CA ARG A 480 15.74 -0.47 29.39
C ARG A 480 15.01 -1.42 28.43
N GLY A 481 15.71 -1.98 27.46
CA GLY A 481 15.17 -2.85 26.42
C GLY A 481 14.35 -2.12 25.35
N LEU A 482 14.54 -0.79 25.22
CA LEU A 482 13.88 0.07 24.24
C LEU A 482 14.82 0.36 23.08
N PHE A 483 14.39 0.08 21.86
CA PHE A 483 15.20 0.23 20.65
C PHE A 483 14.52 1.12 19.64
N SER A 484 15.30 1.77 18.77
CA SER A 484 14.81 2.56 17.64
C SER A 484 14.23 1.70 16.52
N ASN A 485 14.69 0.45 16.40
CA ASN A 485 14.38 -0.45 15.29
C ASN A 485 14.03 -1.86 15.80
N PHE A 486 13.16 -2.56 15.08
CA PHE A 486 12.86 -3.97 15.32
C PHE A 486 12.51 -4.70 14.02
N THR A 487 12.70 -6.01 14.03
CA THR A 487 12.10 -6.94 13.07
C THR A 487 11.37 -8.01 13.86
N VAL A 488 10.21 -8.43 13.38
CA VAL A 488 9.51 -9.61 13.89
C VAL A 488 9.51 -10.69 12.82
N ALA A 489 9.73 -11.95 13.23
CA ALA A 489 9.66 -13.11 12.36
C ALA A 489 8.60 -14.10 12.84
N VAL A 490 7.94 -14.77 11.89
CA VAL A 490 7.06 -15.92 12.10
C VAL A 490 7.51 -17.01 11.14
N ARG A 491 7.66 -18.23 11.63
CA ARG A 491 8.18 -19.37 10.88
C ARG A 491 7.18 -20.52 10.89
N SER A 492 7.13 -21.30 9.82
CA SER A 492 6.54 -22.63 9.74
C SER A 492 7.61 -23.64 9.30
N SER A 493 7.22 -24.90 9.11
CA SER A 493 8.13 -25.92 8.56
C SER A 493 8.61 -25.63 7.13
N THR A 494 7.90 -24.77 6.38
CA THR A 494 8.12 -24.52 4.95
C THR A 494 8.48 -23.07 4.62
N GLN A 495 8.23 -22.12 5.53
CA GLN A 495 8.40 -20.70 5.24
C GLN A 495 8.79 -19.89 6.48
N GLU A 496 9.52 -18.80 6.28
CA GLU A 496 9.80 -17.80 7.30
C GLU A 496 9.45 -16.43 6.75
N TRP A 497 8.67 -15.66 7.50
CA TRP A 497 8.22 -14.34 7.14
C TRP A 497 8.68 -13.33 8.15
N HIS A 498 8.99 -12.13 7.68
CA HIS A 498 9.51 -11.05 8.48
C HIS A 498 8.74 -9.76 8.23
N MET A 499 8.68 -8.93 9.27
CA MET A 499 8.17 -7.58 9.19
C MET A 499 9.09 -6.61 9.94
N ALA A 500 9.46 -5.51 9.28
CA ALA A 500 10.29 -4.46 9.85
C ALA A 500 9.46 -3.41 10.60
N GLN A 501 10.14 -2.51 11.31
CA GLN A 501 9.52 -1.44 12.09
C GLN A 501 8.69 -0.44 11.27
N ASP A 502 8.98 -0.32 9.97
CA ASP A 502 8.22 0.47 9.00
C ASP A 502 7.06 -0.32 8.36
N GLY A 503 6.79 -1.54 8.83
CA GLY A 503 5.70 -2.38 8.33
C GLY A 503 6.00 -3.10 7.02
N ARG A 504 7.21 -2.97 6.46
CA ARG A 504 7.62 -3.72 5.27
C ARG A 504 7.59 -5.22 5.56
N LEU A 505 6.92 -5.98 4.70
CA LEU A 505 6.75 -7.42 4.80
C LEU A 505 7.64 -8.13 3.76
N TRP A 506 8.26 -9.25 4.13
CA TRP A 506 8.93 -10.14 3.17
C TRP A 506 8.99 -11.58 3.66
N GLN A 507 9.05 -12.52 2.72
CA GLN A 507 9.37 -13.92 2.98
C GLN A 507 10.88 -14.13 2.83
N ALA A 508 11.50 -14.88 3.73
CA ALA A 508 12.88 -15.35 3.59
C ALA A 508 12.95 -16.43 2.50
N ALA A 509 14.06 -16.43 1.76
CA ALA A 509 14.33 -17.37 0.67
C ALA A 509 14.70 -18.77 1.19
#